data_AF-A0A8K0EWW5-F1
#
_entry.id   AF-A0A8K0EWW5-F1
#
_cell.length_a   1.000
_cell.length_b   1.000
_cell.length_c   1.000
_cell.angle_alpha   90.00
_cell.angle_beta   90.00
_cell.angle_gamma   90.00
#
_symmetry.space_group_name_H-M   'P 1'
#
loop_
_entity.id
_entity.type
_entity.pdbx_description
1 polymer ?
#
loop_
_entity_poly.entity_id
_entity_poly.type
_entity_poly.pdbx_seq_one_letter_code
_entity_poly.pdbx_strand_id
1 'polypeptide(L)'
;MSPGCREECSPRLRYHDRSVFSRSPWCSGQVAFVLYRVLVALVTVTILMFLLCNYYITDGSSRWPVYLTNWCFSILALHTIVAMSVSIAVYCRSDYTEFSTETTGDESVVTNNLTWYQKAHWMLHSTSITMAFLVTTLYWALDKREFKPSSINEHILNSVIALLDLFVSGTPVRVLHMVYPVAFAMVYAAFYVIYWATGGKGKNGEVVLYKLWDFENDPKMAIVYMVLLVFVATPFFHLLTYGLHRLKVVIFAKTLGREAGANSPLRRGQRDYKLYVETAL
;
A
#
# COMPACT_ATOMS: atom_id res chain seq x y z
N MET A 1 15.41 25.92 -2.37
CA MET A 1 14.67 24.65 -2.21
C MET A 1 13.28 25.00 -1.72
N SER A 2 12.22 24.73 -2.50
CA SER A 2 10.85 25.12 -2.11
C SER A 2 10.41 24.38 -0.83
N PRO A 3 9.47 24.93 -0.05
CA PRO A 3 8.94 24.26 1.14
C PRO A 3 8.40 22.85 0.86
N GLY A 4 7.75 22.63 -0.29
CA GLY A 4 7.24 21.31 -0.70
C GLY A 4 8.35 20.27 -0.89
N CYS A 5 9.50 20.67 -1.44
CA CYS A 5 10.64 19.79 -1.67
C CYS A 5 11.25 19.26 -0.34
N ARG A 6 11.14 20.02 0.76
CA ARG A 6 11.57 19.56 2.10
C ARG A 6 10.62 18.52 2.71
N GLU A 7 9.34 18.57 2.39
CA GLU A 7 8.37 17.61 2.94
C GLU A 7 8.40 16.25 2.22
N GLU A 8 8.68 16.24 0.92
CA GLU A 8 8.84 14.98 0.15
C GLU A 8 10.04 14.16 0.60
N CYS A 9 11.11 14.85 1.03
CA CYS A 9 12.33 14.25 1.59
C CYS A 9 12.27 14.15 3.13
N SER A 10 11.13 13.76 3.69
CA SER A 10 10.96 13.57 5.14
C SER A 10 10.31 12.21 5.46
N PRO A 11 10.85 11.43 6.42
CA PRO A 11 10.21 10.20 6.89
C PRO A 11 9.08 10.48 7.90
N ARG A 12 8.79 11.76 8.19
CA ARG A 12 7.79 12.13 9.20
C ARG A 12 6.38 11.95 8.64
N LEU A 13 5.53 11.25 9.39
CA LEU A 13 4.11 11.09 9.12
C LEU A 13 3.31 12.34 9.52
N ARG A 14 3.60 13.45 8.83
CA ARG A 14 2.89 14.73 8.93
C ARG A 14 2.47 15.15 7.54
N TYR A 15 1.24 15.61 7.42
CA TYR A 15 0.68 15.99 6.14
C TYR A 15 -0.34 17.11 6.33
N HIS A 16 -0.33 18.10 5.45
CA HIS A 16 -1.11 19.34 5.58
C HIS A 16 -2.59 19.16 5.22
N ASP A 17 -2.99 18.09 4.55
CA ASP A 17 -4.40 17.83 4.29
C ASP A 17 -4.77 16.41 4.73
N ARG A 18 -5.58 16.29 5.78
CA ARG A 18 -6.00 14.98 6.28
C ARG A 18 -7.04 14.30 5.38
N SER A 19 -7.74 15.08 4.56
CA SER A 19 -8.83 14.59 3.73
C SER A 19 -8.36 13.59 2.67
N VAL A 20 -7.12 13.73 2.21
CA VAL A 20 -6.49 12.86 1.19
C VAL A 20 -6.42 11.39 1.62
N PHE A 21 -6.45 11.10 2.93
CA PHE A 21 -6.40 9.72 3.44
C PHE A 21 -7.76 9.00 3.41
N SER A 22 -8.85 9.73 3.17
CA SER A 22 -10.22 9.21 3.21
C SER A 22 -11.07 9.69 2.02
N ARG A 23 -10.44 10.24 0.98
CA ARG A 23 -11.10 10.73 -0.24
C ARG A 23 -10.36 10.28 -1.49
N SER A 24 -11.09 10.26 -2.60
CA SER A 24 -10.55 10.04 -3.94
C SER A 24 -10.43 11.38 -4.67
N PRO A 25 -9.36 11.60 -5.47
CA PRO A 25 -9.30 12.76 -6.36
C PRO A 25 -10.38 12.73 -7.44
N TRP A 26 -10.80 11.53 -7.86
CA TRP A 26 -11.66 11.33 -9.03
C TRP A 26 -13.15 11.54 -8.77
N CYS A 27 -13.59 11.46 -7.51
CA CYS A 27 -14.99 11.58 -7.17
C CYS A 27 -15.21 12.54 -5.99
N SER A 28 -16.27 13.34 -6.08
CA SER A 28 -16.60 14.34 -5.06
C SER A 28 -17.45 13.77 -3.93
N GLY A 29 -18.11 12.64 -4.17
CA GLY A 29 -18.97 11.98 -3.19
C GLY A 29 -18.17 11.06 -2.28
N GLN A 30 -18.11 11.39 -0.98
CA GLN A 30 -17.42 10.56 0.00
C GLN A 30 -18.07 9.18 0.15
N VAL A 31 -19.40 9.07 -0.04
CA VAL A 31 -20.13 7.80 -0.03
C VAL A 31 -19.57 6.83 -1.08
N ALA A 32 -19.39 7.27 -2.32
CA ALA A 32 -18.87 6.42 -3.39
C ALA A 32 -17.46 5.88 -3.06
N PHE A 33 -16.60 6.71 -2.46
CA PHE A 33 -15.28 6.28 -2.05
C PHE A 33 -15.32 5.30 -0.87
N VAL A 34 -16.21 5.51 0.11
CA VAL A 34 -16.41 4.58 1.22
C VAL A 34 -16.89 3.23 0.69
N LEU A 35 -17.87 3.20 -0.22
CA LEU A 35 -18.35 1.97 -0.86
C LEU A 35 -17.23 1.24 -1.61
N TYR A 36 -16.39 1.98 -2.34
CA TYR A 36 -15.18 1.42 -2.97
C TYR A 36 -14.25 0.78 -1.95
N ARG A 37 -13.95 1.46 -0.84
CA ARG A 37 -13.06 0.92 0.21
C ARG A 37 -13.64 -0.33 0.88
N VAL A 38 -14.94 -0.35 1.13
CA VAL A 38 -15.65 -1.53 1.65
C VAL A 38 -15.55 -2.70 0.67
N LEU A 39 -15.82 -2.46 -0.62
CA LEU A 39 -15.71 -3.49 -1.66
C LEU A 39 -14.29 -4.07 -1.74
N VAL A 40 -13.26 -3.21 -1.78
CA VAL A 40 -11.86 -3.64 -1.84
C VAL A 40 -11.47 -4.44 -0.60
N ALA A 41 -11.88 -4.00 0.60
CA ALA A 41 -11.61 -4.74 1.83
C ALA A 41 -12.29 -6.13 1.81
N LEU A 42 -13.57 -6.21 1.42
CA LEU A 42 -14.29 -7.48 1.31
C LEU A 42 -13.65 -8.43 0.30
N VAL A 43 -13.28 -7.93 -0.88
CA VAL A 43 -12.60 -8.72 -1.91
C VAL A 43 -11.26 -9.25 -1.38
N THR A 44 -10.45 -8.38 -0.79
CA THR A 44 -9.12 -8.76 -0.30
C THR A 44 -9.21 -9.77 0.85
N VAL A 45 -10.16 -9.58 1.78
CA VAL A 45 -10.41 -10.53 2.88
C VAL A 45 -10.93 -11.86 2.36
N THR A 46 -11.85 -11.85 1.40
CA THR A 46 -12.37 -13.09 0.79
C THR A 46 -11.25 -13.90 0.14
N ILE A 47 -10.36 -13.24 -0.61
CA ILE A 47 -9.20 -13.90 -1.20
C ILE A 47 -8.25 -14.41 -0.11
N LEU A 48 -7.96 -13.61 0.92
CA LEU A 48 -7.09 -14.05 2.02
C LEU A 48 -7.66 -15.30 2.70
N MET A 49 -8.97 -15.33 2.97
CA MET A 49 -9.65 -16.48 3.56
C MET A 49 -9.61 -17.69 2.63
N PHE A 50 -9.83 -17.51 1.33
CA PHE A 50 -9.70 -18.57 0.34
C PHE A 50 -8.27 -19.16 0.32
N LEU A 51 -7.24 -18.30 0.30
CA LEU A 51 -5.85 -18.72 0.33
C LEU A 51 -5.51 -19.46 1.63
N LEU A 52 -5.92 -18.93 2.79
CA LEU A 52 -5.71 -19.59 4.08
C LEU A 52 -6.39 -20.97 4.14
N CYS A 53 -7.64 -21.08 3.67
CA CYS A 53 -8.36 -22.34 3.62
C CYS A 53 -7.70 -23.34 2.66
N ASN A 54 -7.35 -22.90 1.44
CA ASN A 54 -6.69 -23.75 0.46
C ASN A 54 -5.34 -24.26 0.99
N TYR A 55 -4.57 -23.37 1.61
CA TYR A 55 -3.28 -23.69 2.20
C TYR A 55 -3.40 -24.65 3.38
N TYR A 56 -4.38 -24.43 4.27
CA TYR A 56 -4.67 -25.32 5.39
C TYR A 56 -5.02 -26.74 4.92
N ILE A 57 -5.83 -26.86 3.87
CA ILE A 57 -6.27 -28.15 3.32
C ILE A 57 -5.13 -28.88 2.59
N THR A 58 -4.29 -28.15 1.84
CA THR A 58 -3.30 -28.75 0.93
C THR A 58 -1.92 -28.96 1.56
N ASP A 59 -1.45 -27.99 2.35
CA ASP A 59 -0.04 -27.92 2.81
C ASP A 59 0.11 -27.92 4.35
N GLY A 60 -1.00 -27.77 5.09
CA GLY A 60 -1.04 -27.62 6.55
C GLY A 60 -0.74 -26.19 7.04
N SER A 61 -1.19 -25.84 8.26
CA SER A 61 -1.12 -24.46 8.79
C SER A 61 0.30 -23.93 9.02
N SER A 62 1.28 -24.80 9.25
CA SER A 62 2.62 -24.42 9.73
C SER A 62 3.48 -23.69 8.69
N ARG A 63 3.13 -23.75 7.41
CA ARG A 63 3.98 -23.23 6.33
C ARG A 63 3.54 -21.88 5.74
N TRP A 64 2.33 -21.39 6.05
CA TRP A 64 1.87 -20.06 5.64
C TRP A 64 2.88 -18.95 5.94
N PRO A 65 3.44 -18.84 7.16
CA PRO A 65 4.33 -17.74 7.51
C PRO A 65 5.68 -17.82 6.80
N VAL A 66 6.01 -18.89 6.07
CA VAL A 66 7.33 -19.00 5.46
C VAL A 66 7.42 -18.21 4.15
N TYR A 67 6.31 -18.07 3.42
CA TYR A 67 6.30 -17.44 2.10
C TYR A 67 6.15 -15.91 2.20
N LEU A 68 7.06 -15.18 1.54
CA LEU A 68 6.99 -13.71 1.44
C LEU A 68 5.68 -13.24 0.79
N THR A 69 5.19 -14.00 -0.19
CA THR A 69 3.94 -13.74 -0.90
C THR A 69 2.75 -13.68 0.06
N ASN A 70 2.72 -14.58 1.04
CA ASN A 70 1.68 -14.64 2.06
C ASN A 70 1.77 -13.44 3.00
N TRP A 71 2.97 -13.07 3.45
CA TRP A 71 3.18 -11.85 4.24
C TRP A 71 2.72 -10.60 3.49
N CYS A 72 3.02 -10.51 2.20
CA CYS A 72 2.64 -9.40 1.35
C CYS A 72 1.12 -9.32 1.13
N PHE A 73 0.45 -10.46 0.98
CA PHE A 73 -1.00 -10.47 0.88
C PHE A 73 -1.68 -10.15 2.22
N SER A 74 -1.14 -10.63 3.33
CA SER A 74 -1.63 -10.30 4.68
C SER A 74 -1.49 -8.81 5.00
N ILE A 75 -0.37 -8.17 4.67
CA ILE A 75 -0.20 -6.72 4.88
C ILE A 75 -1.11 -5.90 3.95
N LEU A 76 -1.38 -6.38 2.73
CA LEU A 76 -2.36 -5.75 1.84
C LEU A 76 -3.78 -5.85 2.41
N ALA A 77 -4.19 -7.02 2.92
CA ALA A 77 -5.49 -7.18 3.56
C ALA A 77 -5.63 -6.30 4.81
N LEU A 78 -4.59 -6.22 5.63
CA LEU A 78 -4.57 -5.32 6.79
C LEU A 78 -4.68 -3.85 6.35
N HIS A 79 -3.94 -3.46 5.32
CA HIS A 79 -4.03 -2.12 4.73
C HIS A 79 -5.46 -1.78 4.30
N THR A 80 -6.12 -2.66 3.54
CA THR A 80 -7.47 -2.38 3.02
C THR A 80 -8.53 -2.32 4.13
N ILE A 81 -8.41 -3.15 5.18
CA ILE A 81 -9.25 -3.06 6.39
C ILE A 81 -9.05 -1.72 7.10
N VAL A 82 -7.79 -1.31 7.31
CA VAL A 82 -7.49 -0.03 7.97
C VAL A 82 -7.98 1.13 7.12
N ALA A 83 -7.75 1.12 5.80
CA ALA A 83 -8.19 2.15 4.88
C ALA A 83 -9.72 2.30 4.83
N MET A 84 -10.46 1.18 4.85
CA MET A 84 -11.91 1.15 5.01
C MET A 84 -12.33 1.77 6.35
N SER A 85 -11.69 1.37 7.45
CA SER A 85 -12.00 1.85 8.79
C SER A 85 -11.77 3.37 8.91
N VAL A 86 -10.66 3.89 8.37
CA VAL A 86 -10.37 5.34 8.32
C VAL A 86 -11.44 6.07 7.51
N SER A 87 -11.83 5.52 6.35
CA SER A 87 -12.80 6.18 5.46
C SER A 87 -14.20 6.25 6.09
N ILE A 88 -14.64 5.16 6.74
CA ILE A 88 -15.91 5.13 7.49
C ILE A 88 -15.85 6.09 8.68
N ALA A 89 -14.78 6.06 9.47
CA ALA A 89 -14.65 6.94 10.64
C ALA A 89 -14.68 8.43 10.27
N VAL A 90 -14.03 8.81 9.16
CA VAL A 90 -14.08 10.20 8.67
C VAL A 90 -15.45 10.53 8.09
N TYR A 91 -16.13 9.60 7.42
CA TYR A 91 -17.48 9.80 6.90
C TYR A 91 -18.48 10.06 8.03
N CYS A 92 -18.54 9.19 9.05
CA CYS A 92 -19.43 9.36 10.19
C CYS A 92 -19.15 10.65 10.97
N ARG A 93 -17.88 11.08 11.06
CA ARG A 93 -17.51 12.35 11.69
C ARG A 93 -17.92 13.56 10.85
N SER A 94 -17.74 13.52 9.54
CA SER A 94 -18.15 14.61 8.65
C SER A 94 -19.65 14.86 8.75
N ASP A 95 -20.44 13.78 8.73
CA ASP A 95 -21.90 13.81 8.85
C ASP A 95 -22.34 14.39 10.21
N TYR A 96 -21.68 13.97 11.30
CA TYR A 96 -21.92 14.53 12.63
C TYR A 96 -21.54 16.01 12.73
N THR A 97 -20.41 16.41 12.12
CA THR A 97 -19.95 17.80 12.19
C THR A 97 -20.90 18.70 11.42
N GLU A 98 -21.28 18.34 10.18
CA GLU A 98 -22.22 19.09 9.34
C GLU A 98 -23.60 19.25 10.03
N PHE A 99 -24.07 18.24 10.78
CA PHE A 99 -25.24 18.35 11.64
C PHE A 99 -25.07 19.30 12.84
N SER A 100 -23.85 19.40 13.40
CA SER A 100 -23.54 20.24 14.56
C SER A 100 -23.07 21.67 14.24
N THR A 101 -22.59 21.93 13.01
CA THR A 101 -22.03 23.24 12.61
C THR A 101 -23.08 24.27 12.21
N GLU A 102 -24.37 23.92 12.20
CA GLU A 102 -25.43 24.93 12.19
C GLU A 102 -25.41 25.82 13.45
N THR A 103 -24.64 25.48 14.49
CA THR A 103 -24.79 26.14 15.80
C THR A 103 -23.61 27.01 16.27
N THR A 104 -22.38 26.91 15.76
CA THR A 104 -21.28 27.76 16.28
C THR A 104 -20.14 28.00 15.27
N GLY A 105 -20.02 29.24 14.82
CA GLY A 105 -18.91 29.73 13.99
C GLY A 105 -17.73 30.17 14.83
N ASP A 106 -16.82 29.23 15.13
CA ASP A 106 -15.51 29.58 15.70
C ASP A 106 -14.40 28.93 14.86
N GLU A 107 -13.71 29.75 14.07
CA GLU A 107 -12.55 29.38 13.25
C GLU A 107 -11.32 29.18 14.15
N SER A 108 -11.31 28.09 14.92
CA SER A 108 -10.08 27.67 15.60
C SER A 108 -9.08 27.13 14.57
N VAL A 109 -7.87 27.69 14.57
CA VAL A 109 -6.74 27.27 13.75
C VAL A 109 -6.41 25.81 14.05
N VAL A 110 -6.95 24.89 13.25
CA VAL A 110 -6.81 23.45 13.44
C VAL A 110 -5.34 23.06 13.24
N THR A 111 -4.64 22.79 14.35
CA THR A 111 -3.30 22.22 14.32
C THR A 111 -3.33 20.87 13.58
N ASN A 112 -2.58 20.79 12.49
CA ASN A 112 -2.77 19.80 11.45
C ASN A 112 -2.02 18.48 11.70
N ASN A 113 -2.26 17.85 12.85
CA ASN A 113 -1.64 16.59 13.23
C ASN A 113 -2.49 15.38 12.80
N LEU A 114 -2.00 14.58 11.85
CA LEU A 114 -2.61 13.30 11.51
C LEU A 114 -2.89 12.46 12.76
N THR A 115 -4.09 11.88 12.82
CA THR A 115 -4.45 10.92 13.86
C THR A 115 -3.58 9.66 13.75
N TRP A 116 -3.44 8.91 14.84
CA TRP A 116 -2.57 7.73 14.85
C TRP A 116 -2.99 6.67 13.81
N TYR A 117 -4.30 6.51 13.58
CA TYR A 117 -4.82 5.56 12.60
C TYR A 117 -4.60 6.01 11.15
N GLN A 118 -4.59 7.33 10.87
CA GLN A 118 -4.20 7.86 9.56
C GLN A 118 -2.70 7.64 9.29
N LYS A 119 -1.85 7.76 10.32
CA LYS A 119 -0.43 7.44 10.24
C LYS A 119 -0.22 5.95 9.96
N ALA A 120 -0.92 5.08 10.70
CA ALA A 120 -0.87 3.63 10.49
C ALA A 120 -1.34 3.24 9.07
N HIS A 121 -2.46 3.78 8.62
CA HIS A 121 -2.94 3.64 7.24
C HIS A 121 -1.86 4.03 6.22
N TRP A 122 -1.16 5.14 6.43
CA TRP A 122 -0.17 5.63 5.49
C TRP A 122 1.10 4.76 5.43
N MET A 123 1.54 4.25 6.58
CA MET A 123 2.63 3.27 6.66
C MET A 123 2.24 1.98 5.93
N LEU A 124 1.05 1.45 6.22
CA LEU A 124 0.51 0.24 5.59
C LEU A 124 0.34 0.40 4.08
N HIS A 125 -0.18 1.54 3.62
CA HIS A 125 -0.29 1.89 2.20
C HIS A 125 1.07 1.86 1.51
N SER A 126 2.06 2.55 2.11
CA SER A 126 3.42 2.63 1.54
C SER A 126 4.08 1.25 1.46
N THR A 127 3.92 0.42 2.50
CA THR A 127 4.48 -0.92 2.55
C THR A 127 3.77 -1.88 1.60
N SER A 128 2.45 -1.99 1.70
CA SER A 128 1.65 -2.97 0.94
C SER A 128 1.77 -2.78 -0.57
N ILE A 129 1.66 -1.55 -1.07
CA ILE A 129 1.74 -1.28 -2.52
C ILE A 129 3.15 -1.56 -3.04
N THR A 130 4.18 -1.13 -2.32
CA THR A 130 5.59 -1.39 -2.70
C THR A 130 5.85 -2.89 -2.77
N MET A 131 5.45 -3.64 -1.75
CA MET A 131 5.69 -5.08 -1.66
C MET A 131 4.85 -5.88 -2.65
N ALA A 132 3.64 -5.42 -2.99
CA ALA A 132 2.80 -6.03 -4.02
C ALA A 132 3.52 -6.04 -5.38
N PHE A 133 4.02 -4.88 -5.83
CA PHE A 133 4.76 -4.82 -7.09
C PHE A 133 6.05 -5.64 -7.05
N LEU A 134 6.82 -5.53 -5.96
CA LEU A 134 8.07 -6.28 -5.80
C LEU A 134 7.84 -7.80 -5.92
N VAL A 135 6.90 -8.34 -5.15
CA VAL A 135 6.67 -9.79 -5.11
C VAL A 135 6.09 -10.31 -6.42
N THR A 136 5.15 -9.58 -7.03
CA THR A 136 4.63 -9.97 -8.34
C THR A 136 5.75 -10.00 -9.39
N THR A 137 6.64 -8.99 -9.42
CA THR A 137 7.76 -9.00 -10.37
C THR A 137 8.75 -10.12 -10.08
N LEU A 138 9.16 -10.34 -8.82
CA LEU A 138 10.09 -11.43 -8.48
C LEU A 138 9.51 -12.79 -8.85
N TYR A 139 8.21 -13.02 -8.61
CA TYR A 139 7.55 -14.26 -8.99
C TYR A 139 7.67 -14.52 -10.50
N TRP A 140 7.27 -13.57 -11.34
CA TRP A 140 7.28 -13.78 -12.80
C TRP A 140 8.67 -13.71 -13.43
N ALA A 141 9.59 -12.92 -12.87
CA ALA A 141 10.95 -12.79 -13.39
C ALA A 141 11.83 -14.00 -13.05
N LEU A 142 11.61 -14.64 -11.89
CA LEU A 142 12.52 -15.64 -11.33
C LEU A 142 11.91 -17.03 -11.19
N ASP A 143 10.61 -17.12 -10.93
CA ASP A 143 9.91 -18.40 -10.74
C ASP A 143 9.18 -18.74 -12.06
N LYS A 144 9.90 -19.42 -12.96
CA LYS A 144 9.36 -19.93 -14.23
C LYS A 144 8.34 -21.05 -13.99
N ARG A 145 7.15 -20.73 -13.48
CA ARG A 145 6.07 -21.71 -13.26
C ARG A 145 4.94 -21.55 -14.27
N GLU A 146 4.28 -22.67 -14.52
CA GLU A 146 3.11 -22.79 -15.39
C GLU A 146 1.94 -21.92 -14.90
N PHE A 147 1.13 -21.41 -15.83
CA PHE A 147 -0.07 -20.62 -15.55
C PHE A 147 -1.16 -21.46 -14.86
N LYS A 148 -1.04 -21.68 -13.54
CA LYS A 148 -2.10 -22.27 -12.72
C LYS A 148 -3.04 -21.15 -12.20
N PRO A 149 -4.37 -21.33 -12.24
CA PRO A 149 -5.32 -20.33 -11.75
C PRO A 149 -5.09 -19.87 -10.32
N SER A 150 -4.64 -20.75 -9.43
CA SER A 150 -4.27 -20.40 -8.05
C SER A 150 -3.09 -19.41 -8.00
N SER A 151 -2.06 -19.63 -8.81
CA SER A 151 -0.88 -18.76 -8.91
C SER A 151 -1.19 -17.40 -9.54
N ILE A 152 -2.13 -17.34 -10.49
CA ILE A 152 -2.62 -16.08 -11.06
C ILE A 152 -3.32 -15.24 -9.97
N ASN A 153 -4.20 -15.86 -9.19
CA ASN A 153 -4.92 -15.21 -8.09
C ASN A 153 -3.99 -14.75 -6.97
N GLU A 154 -2.90 -15.47 -6.70
CA GLU A 154 -1.94 -15.14 -5.65
C GLU A 154 -1.02 -13.95 -6.01
N HIS A 155 -0.63 -13.83 -7.29
CA HIS A 155 0.41 -12.87 -7.68
C HIS A 155 -0.08 -11.69 -8.51
N ILE A 156 -0.99 -11.89 -9.47
CA ILE A 156 -1.47 -10.78 -10.32
C ILE A 156 -2.47 -9.91 -9.54
N LEU A 157 -3.37 -10.56 -8.79
CA LEU A 157 -4.45 -9.89 -8.07
C LEU A 157 -3.92 -8.94 -6.99
N ASN A 158 -2.82 -9.29 -6.32
CA ASN A 158 -2.14 -8.40 -5.36
C ASN A 158 -1.71 -7.08 -6.02
N SER A 159 -0.98 -7.14 -7.14
CA SER A 159 -0.55 -5.95 -7.88
C SER A 159 -1.71 -5.17 -8.51
N VAL A 160 -2.77 -5.84 -8.95
CA VAL A 160 -3.97 -5.16 -9.48
C VAL A 160 -4.68 -4.37 -8.39
N ILE A 161 -4.91 -4.98 -7.20
CA ILE A 161 -5.54 -4.29 -6.07
C ILE A 161 -4.67 -3.11 -5.62
N ALA A 162 -3.35 -3.31 -5.51
CA ALA A 162 -2.40 -2.26 -5.14
C ALA A 162 -2.39 -1.09 -6.16
N LEU A 163 -2.42 -1.39 -7.46
CA LEU A 163 -2.48 -0.39 -8.52
C LEU A 163 -3.79 0.39 -8.48
N LEU A 164 -4.93 -0.31 -8.33
CA LEU A 164 -6.23 0.34 -8.18
C LEU A 164 -6.26 1.23 -6.94
N ASP A 165 -5.73 0.78 -5.80
CA ASP A 165 -5.69 1.59 -4.58
C ASP A 165 -4.80 2.83 -4.75
N LEU A 166 -3.63 2.68 -5.38
CA LEU A 166 -2.71 3.78 -5.66
C LEU A 166 -3.38 4.87 -6.51
N PHE A 167 -4.12 4.46 -7.55
CA PHE A 167 -4.77 5.37 -8.49
C PHE A 167 -6.06 5.96 -7.94
N VAL A 168 -6.94 5.16 -7.32
CA VAL A 168 -8.24 5.64 -6.84
C VAL A 168 -8.13 6.42 -5.54
N SER A 169 -7.16 6.10 -4.67
CA SER A 169 -6.98 6.80 -3.39
C SER A 169 -6.30 8.16 -3.55
N GLY A 170 -6.68 9.13 -2.70
CA GLY A 170 -5.94 10.38 -2.51
C GLY A 170 -4.63 10.22 -1.72
N THR A 171 -4.37 9.05 -1.13
CA THR A 171 -3.20 8.84 -0.25
C THR A 171 -1.89 9.23 -0.96
N PRO A 172 -1.08 10.13 -0.38
CA PRO A 172 0.18 10.57 -0.97
C PRO A 172 1.27 9.50 -0.84
N VAL A 173 2.26 9.53 -1.73
CA VAL A 173 3.49 8.73 -1.63
C VAL A 173 4.69 9.66 -1.56
N ARG A 174 5.58 9.45 -0.59
CA ARG A 174 6.82 10.23 -0.40
C ARG A 174 8.03 9.34 -0.54
N VAL A 175 9.11 9.85 -1.13
CA VAL A 175 10.33 9.07 -1.39
C VAL A 175 10.89 8.44 -0.10
N LEU A 176 10.99 9.20 0.99
CA LEU A 176 11.54 8.68 2.25
C LEU A 176 10.59 7.74 3.02
N HIS A 177 9.35 7.53 2.56
CA HIS A 177 8.50 6.49 3.12
C HIS A 177 8.97 5.09 2.73
N MET A 178 10.02 4.96 1.89
CA MET A 178 10.73 3.71 1.63
C MET A 178 11.21 3.02 2.91
N VAL A 179 11.40 3.75 4.01
CA VAL A 179 11.80 3.17 5.30
C VAL A 179 10.79 2.13 5.81
N TYR A 180 9.49 2.27 5.49
CA TYR A 180 8.46 1.32 5.94
C TYR A 180 8.50 -0.03 5.21
N PRO A 181 8.50 -0.10 3.86
CA PRO A 181 8.69 -1.36 3.16
C PRO A 181 10.08 -1.97 3.43
N VAL A 182 11.14 -1.16 3.56
CA VAL A 182 12.47 -1.69 3.92
C VAL A 182 12.46 -2.32 5.31
N ALA A 183 11.84 -1.69 6.31
CA ALA A 183 11.68 -2.29 7.64
C ALA A 183 10.89 -3.61 7.59
N PHE A 184 9.81 -3.66 6.81
CA PHE A 184 9.05 -4.89 6.61
C PHE A 184 9.91 -5.99 5.97
N ALA A 185 10.68 -5.67 4.93
CA ALA A 185 11.58 -6.61 4.27
C ALA A 185 12.69 -7.12 5.21
N MET A 186 13.23 -6.26 6.08
CA MET A 186 14.19 -6.66 7.12
C MET A 186 13.58 -7.63 8.12
N VAL A 187 12.36 -7.37 8.61
CA VAL A 187 11.67 -8.27 9.55
C VAL A 187 11.45 -9.64 8.91
N TYR A 188 11.02 -9.68 7.65
CA TYR A 188 10.86 -10.94 6.93
C TYR A 188 12.19 -11.66 6.71
N ALA A 189 13.26 -10.96 6.31
CA ALA A 189 14.58 -11.54 6.14
C ALA A 189 15.10 -12.16 7.45
N ALA A 190 14.96 -11.44 8.57
CA ALA A 190 15.32 -11.94 9.90
C ALA A 190 14.50 -13.19 10.27
N PHE A 191 13.19 -13.16 10.05
CA PHE A 191 12.32 -14.30 10.25
C PHE A 191 12.77 -15.51 9.41
N TYR A 192 13.09 -15.32 8.13
CA TYR A 192 13.49 -16.40 7.24
C TYR A 192 14.83 -17.03 7.68
N VAL A 193 15.81 -16.21 8.08
CA VAL A 193 17.10 -16.69 8.59
C VAL A 193 16.91 -17.51 9.87
N ILE A 194 16.07 -17.04 10.80
CA ILE A 194 15.74 -17.78 12.03
C ILE A 194 15.02 -19.09 11.70
N TYR A 195 14.04 -19.04 10.80
CA TYR A 195 13.30 -20.22 10.35
C TYR A 195 14.24 -21.29 9.78
N TRP A 196 15.18 -20.89 8.91
CA TRP A 196 16.20 -21.79 8.39
C TRP A 196 17.13 -22.31 9.49
N ALA A 197 17.67 -21.43 10.35
CA ALA A 197 18.62 -21.81 11.41
C ALA A 197 18.03 -22.77 12.46
N THR A 198 16.71 -22.78 12.62
CA THR A 198 15.98 -23.71 13.49
C THR A 198 15.56 -25.01 12.80
N GLY A 199 16.04 -25.26 11.57
CA GLY A 199 15.78 -26.49 10.82
C GLY A 199 14.49 -26.48 9.99
N GLY A 200 13.95 -25.30 9.69
CA GLY A 200 12.80 -25.13 8.80
C GLY A 200 13.04 -25.73 7.40
N LYS A 201 12.01 -26.35 6.81
CA LYS A 201 12.09 -27.03 5.50
C LYS A 201 10.99 -26.56 4.55
N GLY A 202 11.28 -26.53 3.26
CA GLY A 202 10.35 -26.22 2.18
C GLY A 202 9.26 -27.29 1.94
N LYS A 203 8.45 -27.06 0.89
CA LYS A 203 7.20 -27.79 0.58
C LYS A 203 7.38 -29.32 0.43
N ASN A 204 8.57 -29.78 0.01
CA ASN A 204 8.86 -31.20 -0.23
C ASN A 204 9.99 -31.75 0.68
N GLY A 205 10.29 -31.09 1.80
CA GLY A 205 11.45 -31.44 2.64
C GLY A 205 12.79 -30.94 2.10
N GLU A 206 12.78 -30.24 0.95
CA GLU A 206 13.93 -29.49 0.44
C GLU A 206 14.29 -28.36 1.41
N VAL A 207 15.59 -28.18 1.67
CA VAL A 207 16.11 -27.15 2.59
C VAL A 207 15.93 -25.73 2.00
N VAL A 208 15.68 -25.61 0.69
CA VAL A 208 15.71 -24.34 -0.04
C VAL A 208 14.29 -23.95 -0.50
N LEU A 209 13.66 -22.99 0.18
CA LEU A 209 12.34 -22.48 -0.22
C LEU A 209 12.41 -21.55 -1.44
N TYR A 210 13.41 -20.67 -1.46
CA TYR A 210 13.74 -19.80 -2.57
C TYR A 210 15.10 -20.20 -3.11
N LYS A 211 15.20 -20.54 -4.40
CA LYS A 211 16.47 -20.94 -5.04
C LYS A 211 17.60 -19.92 -4.82
N LEU A 212 17.27 -18.65 -4.71
CA LEU A 212 18.23 -17.58 -4.45
C LEU A 212 18.72 -17.54 -2.99
N TRP A 213 18.03 -18.20 -2.05
CA TRP A 213 18.36 -18.19 -0.63
C TRP A 213 18.82 -19.57 -0.17
N ASP A 214 19.75 -20.16 -0.92
CA ASP A 214 20.38 -21.44 -0.59
C ASP A 214 21.48 -21.25 0.47
N PHE A 215 21.07 -21.19 1.74
CA PHE A 215 21.99 -21.08 2.86
C PHE A 215 22.79 -22.35 3.16
N GLU A 216 22.43 -23.48 2.55
CA GLU A 216 23.10 -24.76 2.77
C GLU A 216 24.32 -24.90 1.88
N ASN A 217 24.16 -24.65 0.58
CA ASN A 217 25.23 -24.85 -0.40
C ASN A 217 26.01 -23.56 -0.69
N ASP A 218 25.36 -22.38 -0.65
CA ASP A 218 26.00 -21.10 -0.94
C ASP A 218 25.49 -19.95 -0.03
N PRO A 219 25.80 -20.00 1.28
CA PRO A 219 25.35 -19.00 2.24
C PRO A 219 25.84 -17.59 1.91
N LYS A 220 27.00 -17.46 1.25
CA LYS A 220 27.54 -16.15 0.84
C LYS A 220 26.63 -15.51 -0.20
N MET A 221 26.26 -16.24 -1.25
CA MET A 221 25.34 -15.70 -2.26
C MET A 221 23.94 -15.49 -1.70
N ALA A 222 23.45 -16.38 -0.82
CA ALA A 222 22.14 -16.20 -0.16
C ALA A 222 22.06 -14.87 0.60
N ILE A 223 23.11 -14.52 1.37
CA ILE A 223 23.21 -13.23 2.06
C ILE A 223 23.23 -12.07 1.05
N VAL A 224 24.01 -12.17 -0.03
CA VAL A 224 24.07 -11.14 -1.08
C VAL A 224 22.68 -10.90 -1.67
N TYR A 225 21.95 -11.95 -2.04
CA TYR A 225 20.60 -11.82 -2.60
C TYR A 225 19.60 -11.23 -1.61
N MET A 226 19.68 -11.57 -0.32
CA MET A 226 18.86 -10.93 0.71
C MET A 226 19.15 -9.44 0.85
N VAL A 227 20.44 -9.06 0.90
CA VAL A 227 20.86 -7.65 1.00
C VAL A 227 20.39 -6.86 -0.23
N LEU A 228 20.52 -7.43 -1.43
CA LEU A 228 20.01 -6.83 -2.66
C LEU A 228 18.48 -6.68 -2.63
N LEU A 229 17.74 -7.67 -2.14
CA LEU A 229 16.28 -7.59 -2.04
C LEU A 229 15.86 -6.46 -1.07
N VAL A 230 16.48 -6.39 0.10
CA VAL A 230 16.13 -5.43 1.16
C VAL A 230 16.55 -4.00 0.81
N PHE A 231 17.79 -3.80 0.34
CA PHE A 231 18.39 -2.46 0.22
C PHE A 231 18.47 -1.95 -1.23
N VAL A 232 18.18 -2.78 -2.24
CA VAL A 232 18.18 -2.37 -3.64
C VAL A 232 16.81 -2.54 -4.27
N ALA A 233 16.26 -3.76 -4.27
CA ALA A 233 14.97 -4.02 -4.91
C ALA A 233 13.83 -3.30 -4.18
N THR A 234 13.75 -3.39 -2.86
CA THR A 234 12.66 -2.75 -2.09
C THR A 234 12.62 -1.22 -2.27
N PRO A 235 13.74 -0.48 -2.14
CA PRO A 235 13.77 0.95 -2.45
C PRO A 235 13.44 1.25 -3.91
N PHE A 236 13.93 0.45 -4.86
CA PHE A 236 13.62 0.61 -6.29
C PHE A 236 12.10 0.52 -6.55
N PHE A 237 11.43 -0.49 -6.00
CA PHE A 237 9.97 -0.63 -6.14
C PHE A 237 9.19 0.47 -5.40
N HIS A 238 9.75 1.02 -4.31
CA HIS A 238 9.16 2.19 -3.68
C HIS A 238 9.26 3.44 -4.57
N LEU A 239 10.41 3.63 -5.24
CA LEU A 239 10.59 4.71 -6.22
C LEU A 239 9.67 4.53 -7.44
N LEU A 240 9.45 3.30 -7.90
CA LEU A 240 8.45 3.00 -8.92
C LEU A 240 7.04 3.40 -8.45
N THR A 241 6.68 3.04 -7.21
CA THR A 241 5.39 3.42 -6.60
C THR A 241 5.24 4.93 -6.52
N TYR A 242 6.29 5.65 -6.14
CA TYR A 242 6.33 7.11 -6.16
C TYR A 242 6.17 7.66 -7.59
N GLY A 243 6.86 7.10 -8.57
CA GLY A 243 6.73 7.50 -9.98
C GLY A 243 5.29 7.33 -10.51
N LEU A 244 4.65 6.20 -10.23
CA LEU A 244 3.24 5.96 -10.57
C LEU A 244 2.30 6.92 -9.85
N HIS A 245 2.60 7.25 -8.60
CA HIS A 245 1.87 8.27 -7.86
C HIS A 245 2.00 9.66 -8.50
N ARG A 246 3.21 10.08 -8.91
CA ARG A 246 3.41 11.34 -9.65
C ARG A 246 2.67 11.33 -10.98
N LEU A 247 2.67 10.20 -11.69
CA LEU A 247 1.91 10.04 -12.92
C LEU A 247 0.41 10.25 -12.67
N LYS A 248 -0.17 9.64 -11.63
CA LYS A 248 -1.56 9.87 -11.20
C LYS A 248 -1.84 11.37 -11.00
N VAL A 249 -0.97 12.06 -10.25
CA VAL A 249 -1.10 13.50 -9.97
C VAL A 249 -1.12 14.31 -11.27
N VAL A 250 -0.21 14.03 -12.20
CA VAL A 250 -0.13 14.72 -13.50
C VAL A 250 -1.35 14.45 -14.37
N ILE A 251 -1.82 13.20 -14.44
CA ILE A 251 -3.03 12.84 -15.19
C ILE A 251 -4.21 13.63 -14.64
N PHE A 252 -4.38 13.64 -13.32
CA PHE A 252 -5.48 14.34 -12.66
C PHE A 252 -5.44 15.86 -12.89
N ALA A 253 -4.25 16.47 -12.79
CA ALA A 253 -4.06 17.89 -13.06
C ALA A 253 -4.50 18.27 -14.48
N LYS A 254 -4.14 17.43 -15.48
CA LYS A 254 -4.53 17.63 -16.88
C LYS A 254 -6.02 17.43 -17.11
N THR A 255 -6.66 16.46 -16.44
CA THR A 255 -8.11 16.26 -16.56
C THR A 255 -8.89 17.42 -15.94
N LEU A 256 -8.46 17.93 -14.78
CA LEU A 256 -9.06 19.12 -14.16
C LEU A 256 -8.89 20.39 -14.99
N GLY A 257 -7.70 20.62 -15.56
CA GLY A 257 -7.45 21.79 -16.41
C GLY A 257 -8.37 21.82 -17.64
N ARG A 258 -8.71 20.65 -18.19
CA ARG A 258 -9.70 20.50 -19.26
C ARG A 258 -11.12 20.81 -18.82
N GLU A 259 -11.54 20.36 -17.64
CA GLU A 259 -12.88 20.61 -17.09
C GLU A 259 -13.08 22.08 -16.66
N ALA A 260 -12.04 22.71 -16.11
CA ALA A 260 -12.06 24.13 -15.72
C ALA A 260 -12.15 25.08 -16.93
N GLY A 261 -11.58 24.69 -18.08
CA GLY A 261 -11.77 25.41 -19.34
C GLY A 261 -13.20 25.28 -19.90
N ALA A 262 -14.00 24.35 -19.38
CA ALA A 262 -15.37 24.09 -19.78
C ALA A 262 -16.38 24.54 -18.71
N ASN A 263 -16.32 25.80 -18.25
CA ASN A 263 -17.34 26.54 -17.48
C ASN A 263 -18.04 25.84 -16.28
N SER A 264 -17.52 24.72 -15.77
CA SER A 264 -18.12 23.99 -14.65
C SER A 264 -17.39 24.32 -13.34
N PRO A 265 -18.10 24.71 -12.26
CA PRO A 265 -17.46 24.95 -10.98
C PRO A 265 -16.82 23.65 -10.45
N LEU A 266 -15.53 23.74 -10.08
CA LEU A 266 -14.79 22.64 -9.48
C LEU A 266 -15.52 22.09 -8.24
N ARG A 267 -15.79 20.78 -8.23
CA ARG A 267 -16.50 20.12 -7.12
C ARG A 267 -15.61 20.10 -5.85
N ARG A 268 -16.19 20.07 -4.65
CA ARG A 268 -15.45 20.20 -3.36
C ARG A 268 -14.22 19.28 -3.26
N GLY A 269 -14.35 17.97 -3.56
CA GLY A 269 -13.21 17.04 -3.56
C GLY A 269 -12.14 17.31 -4.64
N GLN A 270 -12.53 17.91 -5.77
CA GLN A 270 -11.59 18.36 -6.81
C GLN A 270 -10.82 19.62 -6.37
N ARG A 271 -11.43 20.50 -5.56
CA ARG A 271 -10.78 21.69 -4.98
C ARG A 271 -9.74 21.30 -3.93
N ASP A 272 -10.11 20.40 -3.01
CA ASP A 272 -9.21 19.90 -1.96
C ASP A 272 -7.96 19.25 -2.59
N TYR A 273 -8.17 18.42 -3.63
CA TYR A 273 -7.05 17.79 -4.33
C TYR A 273 -6.30 18.74 -5.29
N LYS A 274 -6.95 19.75 -5.88
CA LYS A 274 -6.24 20.79 -6.66
C LYS A 274 -5.23 21.52 -5.77
N LEU A 275 -5.60 21.86 -4.53
CA LEU A 275 -4.68 22.41 -3.54
C LEU A 275 -3.50 21.45 -3.26
N TYR A 276 -3.78 20.15 -3.20
CA TYR A 276 -2.72 19.15 -3.12
C TYR A 276 -1.80 19.14 -4.36
N VAL A 277 -2.33 19.19 -5.58
CA VAL A 277 -1.52 19.27 -6.81
C VAL A 277 -0.65 20.53 -6.81
N GLU A 278 -1.21 21.68 -6.43
CA GLU A 278 -0.51 22.97 -6.36
C GLU A 278 0.57 23.01 -5.27
N THR A 279 0.48 22.16 -4.26
CA THR A 279 1.50 22.03 -3.20
C THR A 279 2.50 20.89 -3.43
N ALA A 280 2.18 19.93 -4.29
CA ALA A 280 3.02 18.78 -4.63
C ALA A 280 3.84 18.95 -5.93
N LEU A 281 3.47 19.89 -6.81
CA LEU A 281 4.24 20.32 -7.97
C LEU A 281 5.13 21.52 -7.61
#